data_AF-A0A9B0SZK6-F1
#
_entry.id   AF-A0A9B0SZK6-F1
#
_cell.length_a   1.000
_cell.length_b   1.000
_cell.length_c   1.000
_cell.angle_alpha   90.00
_cell.angle_beta   90.00
_cell.angle_gamma   90.00
#
_symmetry.space_group_name_H-M   'P 1'
#
loop_
_entity.id
_entity.type
_entity.pdbx_description
1 polymer ?
#
loop_
_entity_poly.entity_id
_entity_poly.type
_entity_poly.pdbx_seq_one_letter_code
_entity_poly.pdbx_strand_id
1 'polypeptide(L)'
;MSKGRVDAAAGAPGLLLRYLQEQNRPYSAQDVFGNLQREHGLGKAAVVKALEQLAQQGKIKEKMYGKQKIYFADQDQFDTVSDADLQGLDAKLATLTAKVQSQQQNCRHLEAELKELSSALTTPEMQREILELQKECAGYTERLKNIKAATNHVTPEEKEQVYREKQKYYKEWRKRKRMATELCDAILEGYPKSKKQFFEEVGIETDEDYNVKLPDP
;
A
#
# COMPACT_ATOMS: atom_id res chain seq x y z
N MET A 1 21.72 27.21 2.51
CA MET A 1 21.31 27.37 3.92
C MET A 1 21.74 28.73 4.49
N SER A 2 21.27 29.86 3.93
CA SER A 2 21.68 31.20 4.43
C SER A 2 20.60 32.30 4.38
N LYS A 3 19.32 31.95 4.12
CA LYS A 3 18.24 32.95 4.11
C LYS A 3 17.74 33.33 5.51
N GLY A 4 17.77 32.41 6.49
CA GLY A 4 17.15 32.62 7.80
C GLY A 4 17.86 33.55 8.78
N ARG A 5 19.02 34.13 8.44
CA ARG A 5 19.79 34.97 9.39
C ARG A 5 19.46 36.48 9.29
N VAL A 6 18.74 36.90 8.25
CA VAL A 6 18.37 38.32 8.05
C VAL A 6 16.93 38.62 8.52
N ASP A 7 16.13 37.59 8.85
CA ASP A 7 14.70 37.72 9.20
C ASP A 7 14.43 38.16 10.65
N ALA A 8 15.35 37.88 11.57
CA ALA A 8 15.13 38.18 13.00
C ALA A 8 15.36 39.65 13.40
N ALA A 9 15.99 40.48 12.54
CA ALA A 9 16.52 41.78 12.96
C ALA A 9 15.57 42.99 12.79
N ALA A 10 14.41 42.85 12.13
CA ALA A 10 13.62 44.03 11.70
C ALA A 10 12.16 44.10 12.20
N GLY A 11 11.73 43.16 13.05
CA GLY A 11 10.38 43.14 13.64
C GLY A 11 9.24 43.09 12.61
N ALA A 12 8.00 43.33 13.05
CA ALA A 12 6.83 43.32 12.17
C ALA A 12 6.96 44.28 10.95
N PRO A 13 7.49 45.52 11.08
CA PRO A 13 7.64 46.41 9.93
C PRO A 13 8.63 45.91 8.87
N GLY A 14 9.74 45.30 9.26
CA GLY A 14 10.70 44.76 8.30
C GLY A 14 10.15 43.58 7.51
N LEU A 15 9.41 42.69 8.17
CA LEU A 15 8.72 41.57 7.53
C LEU A 15 7.68 42.05 6.52
N LEU A 16 6.85 43.02 6.92
CA LEU A 16 5.80 43.59 6.07
C LEU A 16 6.38 44.29 4.83
N LEU A 17 7.49 45.02 4.99
CA LEU A 17 8.19 45.66 3.89
C LEU A 17 8.69 44.62 2.87
N ARG A 18 9.36 43.56 3.34
CA ARG A 18 9.85 42.48 2.47
C ARG A 18 8.71 41.79 1.75
N TYR A 19 7.65 41.43 2.48
CA TYR A 19 6.49 40.78 1.90
C TYR A 19 5.86 41.63 0.77
N LEU A 20 5.68 42.93 1.00
CA LEU A 20 5.12 43.83 -0.02
C LEU A 20 6.05 44.01 -1.24
N GLN A 21 7.36 44.03 -1.03
CA GLN A 21 8.35 44.10 -2.13
C GLN A 21 8.42 42.80 -2.94
N GLU A 22 8.41 41.64 -2.28
CA GLU A 22 8.49 40.34 -2.93
C GLU A 22 7.22 40.00 -3.73
N GLN A 23 6.04 40.30 -3.18
CA GLN A 23 4.78 40.05 -3.87
C GLN A 23 4.48 41.11 -4.92
N ASN A 24 5.01 42.33 -4.75
CA ASN A 24 4.83 43.50 -5.60
C ASN A 24 3.37 43.75 -6.04
N ARG A 25 2.41 43.45 -5.15
CA ARG A 25 0.96 43.59 -5.36
C ARG A 25 0.37 44.54 -4.31
N PRO A 26 -0.66 45.34 -4.66
CA PRO A 26 -1.39 46.15 -3.68
C PRO A 26 -2.25 45.28 -2.77
N TYR A 27 -2.19 45.54 -1.45
CA TYR A 27 -2.97 44.81 -0.45
C TYR A 27 -3.63 45.75 0.55
N SER A 28 -4.77 45.36 1.11
CA SER A 28 -5.31 46.01 2.31
C SER A 28 -4.65 45.49 3.58
N ALA A 29 -4.76 46.21 4.69
CA ALA A 29 -4.25 45.72 5.98
C ALA A 29 -4.90 44.40 6.43
N GLN A 30 -6.13 44.13 5.99
CA GLN A 30 -6.82 42.87 6.27
C GLN A 30 -6.23 41.72 5.46
N ASP A 31 -5.90 41.94 4.19
CA ASP A 31 -5.29 40.93 3.32
C ASP A 31 -3.89 40.55 3.82
N VAL A 32 -3.08 41.57 4.16
CA VAL A 32 -1.74 41.36 4.70
C VAL A 32 -1.79 40.61 6.04
N PHE A 33 -2.74 40.95 6.91
CA PHE A 33 -2.97 40.20 8.14
C PHE A 33 -3.34 38.74 7.84
N GLY A 34 -4.30 38.50 6.96
CA GLY A 34 -4.74 37.14 6.61
C GLY A 34 -3.62 36.28 6.04
N ASN A 35 -2.79 36.84 5.15
CA ASN A 35 -1.71 36.12 4.49
C ASN A 35 -0.56 35.77 5.44
N LEU A 36 -0.20 36.69 6.35
CA LEU A 36 0.96 36.52 7.24
C LEU A 36 0.61 35.94 8.62
N GLN A 37 -0.67 35.87 8.98
CA GLN A 37 -1.10 35.40 10.32
C GLN A 37 -0.66 33.95 10.57
N ARG A 38 -0.78 33.06 9.58
CA ARG A 38 -0.45 31.63 9.75
C ARG A 38 1.04 31.38 9.92
N GLU A 39 1.87 32.13 9.21
CA GLU A 39 3.32 31.89 9.16
C GLU A 39 4.07 32.66 10.24
N HIS A 40 3.60 33.85 10.61
CA HIS A 40 4.35 34.78 11.48
C HIS A 40 3.61 35.20 12.74
N GLY A 41 2.37 34.75 12.95
CA GLY A 41 1.63 34.96 14.20
C GLY A 41 1.38 36.42 14.58
N LEU A 42 1.46 37.35 13.61
CA LEU A 42 1.29 38.78 13.86
C LEU A 42 -0.17 39.12 14.20
N GLY A 43 -0.39 39.87 15.28
CA GLY A 43 -1.72 40.38 15.62
C GLY A 43 -2.19 41.47 14.64
N LYS A 44 -3.49 41.53 14.37
CA LYS A 44 -4.10 42.47 13.40
C LYS A 44 -3.73 43.94 13.69
N ALA A 45 -3.78 44.36 14.94
CA ALA A 45 -3.41 45.71 15.34
C ALA A 45 -1.92 46.02 15.08
N ALA A 46 -1.04 45.03 15.26
CA ALA A 46 0.39 45.17 14.98
C ALA A 46 0.65 45.31 13.48
N VAL A 47 -0.07 44.56 12.64
CA VAL A 47 0.02 44.68 11.17
C VAL A 47 -0.41 46.05 10.70
N VAL A 48 -1.58 46.54 11.15
CA VAL A 48 -2.08 47.88 10.79
C VAL A 48 -1.08 48.96 11.19
N LYS A 49 -0.63 48.94 12.46
CA LYS A 49 0.33 49.93 12.97
C LYS A 49 1.65 49.92 12.21
N ALA A 50 2.15 48.73 11.87
CA ALA A 50 3.40 48.60 11.14
C ALA A 50 3.27 49.06 9.67
N LEU A 51 2.15 48.81 9.01
CA LEU A 51 1.87 49.34 7.66
C LEU A 51 1.78 50.86 7.66
N GLU A 52 1.07 51.45 8.61
CA GLU A 52 0.99 52.91 8.77
C GLU A 52 2.37 53.52 9.06
N GLN A 53 3.16 52.88 9.93
CA GLN A 53 4.53 53.31 10.21
C GLN A 53 5.42 53.28 8.95
N LEU A 54 5.36 52.21 8.15
CA LEU A 54 6.13 52.10 6.92
C LEU A 54 5.69 53.14 5.88
N ALA A 55 4.39 53.41 5.78
CA ALA A 55 3.85 54.43 4.89
C ALA A 55 4.28 55.83 5.32
N GLN A 56 4.26 56.12 6.62
CA GLN A 56 4.73 57.40 7.18
C GLN A 56 6.25 57.59 6.99
N GLN A 57 7.03 56.50 7.05
CA GLN A 57 8.45 56.51 6.74
C GLN A 57 8.75 56.61 5.24
N GLY A 58 7.74 56.61 4.38
CA GLY A 58 7.90 56.64 2.92
C GLY A 58 8.50 55.36 2.32
N LYS A 59 8.56 54.26 3.09
CA LYS A 59 9.12 52.98 2.61
C LYS A 59 8.13 52.17 1.76
N ILE A 60 6.85 52.45 1.93
CA ILE A 60 5.75 51.92 1.11
C ILE A 60 4.81 53.08 0.78
N LYS A 61 4.03 52.93 -0.29
CA LYS A 61 2.98 53.90 -0.64
C LYS A 61 1.66 53.43 -0.04
N GLU A 62 0.88 54.36 0.47
CA GLU A 62 -0.52 54.14 0.83
C GLU A 62 -1.45 54.93 -0.10
N LYS A 63 -2.60 54.35 -0.44
CA LYS A 63 -3.66 55.04 -1.17
C LYS A 63 -5.01 54.74 -0.52
N MET A 64 -5.82 55.77 -0.35
CA MET A 64 -7.18 55.66 0.19
C MET A 64 -8.17 55.40 -0.95
N TYR A 65 -8.96 54.33 -0.83
CA TYR A 65 -10.09 54.02 -1.70
C TYR A 65 -11.37 53.98 -0.85
N GLY A 66 -12.14 55.05 -0.90
CA GLY A 66 -13.33 55.22 -0.06
C GLY A 66 -12.96 55.19 1.43
N LYS A 67 -13.45 54.17 2.15
CA LYS A 67 -13.17 53.98 3.59
C LYS A 67 -11.97 53.07 3.88
N GLN A 68 -11.36 52.45 2.86
CA GLN A 68 -10.28 51.48 3.02
C GLN A 68 -8.95 52.03 2.50
N LYS A 69 -7.85 51.65 3.15
CA LYS A 69 -6.48 51.94 2.69
C LYS A 69 -5.87 50.70 2.04
N ILE A 70 -5.17 50.92 0.93
CA ILE A 70 -4.29 49.92 0.31
C ILE A 70 -2.84 50.36 0.47
N TYR A 71 -1.96 49.37 0.60
CA TYR A 71 -0.53 49.53 0.78
C TYR A 71 0.20 48.73 -0.30
N PHE A 72 1.26 49.31 -0.87
CA PHE A 72 2.07 48.67 -1.91
C PHE A 72 3.52 49.17 -1.85
N ALA A 73 4.44 48.35 -2.35
CA ALA A 73 5.84 48.74 -2.48
C ALA A 73 5.99 49.94 -3.42
N ASP A 74 6.88 50.87 -3.07
CA ASP A 74 7.19 52.01 -3.93
C ASP A 74 7.77 51.51 -5.26
N GLN A 75 7.18 51.89 -6.40
CA GLN A 75 7.69 51.47 -7.70
C GLN A 75 8.87 52.34 -8.16
N ASP A 76 9.02 53.55 -7.60
CA ASP A 76 10.11 54.46 -7.93
C ASP A 76 11.48 53.93 -7.45
N GLN A 77 11.48 52.91 -6.58
CA GLN A 77 12.70 52.24 -6.11
C GLN A 77 13.29 51.25 -7.14
N PHE A 78 12.55 50.93 -8.21
CA PHE A 78 12.98 50.02 -9.26
C PHE A 78 13.48 50.82 -10.47
N ASP A 79 14.55 50.33 -11.10
CA ASP A 79 15.07 50.94 -12.32
C ASP A 79 14.05 50.85 -13.46
N THR A 80 13.96 51.91 -14.26
CA THR A 80 13.19 51.89 -15.49
C THR A 80 13.93 51.08 -16.55
N VAL A 81 13.29 50.04 -17.05
CA VAL A 81 13.86 49.15 -18.07
C VAL A 81 13.54 49.71 -19.45
N SER A 82 14.51 49.79 -20.35
CA SER A 82 14.29 50.22 -21.74
C SER A 82 13.64 49.10 -22.57
N ASP A 83 12.98 49.46 -23.67
CA ASP A 83 12.41 48.47 -24.60
C ASP A 83 13.46 47.50 -25.15
N ALA A 84 14.70 47.96 -25.34
CA ALA A 84 15.82 47.13 -25.78
C ALA A 84 16.23 46.10 -24.72
N ASP A 85 16.24 46.50 -23.44
CA ASP A 85 16.54 45.61 -22.33
C ASP A 85 15.43 44.57 -22.14
N LEU A 86 14.16 44.96 -22.30
CA LEU A 86 13.01 44.05 -22.29
C LEU A 86 13.14 42.97 -23.38
N GLN A 87 13.44 43.37 -24.61
CA GLN A 87 13.68 42.41 -25.71
C GLN A 87 14.86 41.47 -25.40
N GLY A 88 15.93 41.99 -24.80
CA GLY A 88 17.07 41.19 -24.36
C GLY A 88 16.70 40.17 -23.27
N LEU A 89 15.83 40.54 -22.33
CA LEU A 89 15.31 39.65 -21.30
C LEU A 89 14.39 38.58 -21.88
N ASP A 90 13.51 38.92 -22.82
CA ASP A 90 12.64 37.97 -23.51
C ASP A 90 13.44 36.92 -24.30
N ALA A 91 14.50 37.35 -25.01
CA ALA A 91 15.40 36.44 -25.71
C ALA A 91 16.12 35.48 -24.75
N LYS A 92 16.57 35.98 -23.58
CA LYS A 92 17.15 35.15 -22.53
C LYS A 92 16.13 34.17 -21.95
N LEU A 93 14.90 34.61 -21.71
CA LEU A 93 13.82 33.78 -21.19
C LEU A 93 13.49 32.65 -22.16
N ALA A 94 13.37 32.95 -23.45
CA ALA A 94 13.15 31.96 -24.51
C ALA A 94 14.29 30.93 -24.54
N THR A 95 15.56 31.39 -24.50
CA THR A 95 16.74 30.51 -24.51
C THR A 95 16.77 29.60 -23.28
N LEU A 96 16.56 30.15 -22.09
CA LEU A 96 16.55 29.38 -20.84
C LEU A 96 15.39 28.39 -20.80
N THR A 97 14.22 28.78 -21.31
CA THR A 97 13.04 27.90 -21.36
C THR A 97 13.29 26.72 -22.28
N ALA A 98 13.86 26.94 -23.47
CA ALA A 98 14.24 25.87 -24.38
C ALA A 98 15.28 24.92 -23.75
N LYS A 99 16.28 25.48 -23.03
CA LYS A 99 17.28 24.68 -22.32
C LYS A 99 16.66 23.82 -21.22
N VAL A 100 15.75 24.37 -20.42
CA VAL A 100 15.03 23.63 -19.37
C VAL A 100 14.21 22.50 -19.97
N GLN A 101 13.48 22.75 -21.06
CA GLN A 101 12.69 21.72 -21.73
C GLN A 101 13.57 20.58 -22.26
N SER A 102 14.68 20.91 -22.92
CA SER A 102 15.64 19.91 -23.42
C SER A 102 16.25 19.08 -22.28
N GLN A 103 16.68 19.72 -21.20
CA GLN A 103 17.23 19.01 -20.04
C GLN A 103 16.21 18.11 -19.36
N GLN A 104 14.95 18.57 -19.21
CA GLN A 104 13.87 17.74 -18.66
C GLN A 104 13.60 16.51 -19.53
N GLN A 105 13.62 16.65 -20.85
CA GLN A 105 13.46 15.52 -21.77
C GLN A 105 14.61 14.52 -21.63
N ASN A 106 15.85 15.00 -21.54
CA ASN A 106 17.02 14.14 -21.35
C ASN A 106 16.97 13.41 -20.00
N CYS A 107 16.57 14.07 -18.92
CA CYS A 107 16.40 13.42 -17.63
C CYS A 107 15.37 12.29 -17.69
N ARG A 108 14.20 12.54 -18.31
CA ARG A 108 13.16 11.50 -18.47
C ARG A 108 13.66 10.30 -19.26
N HIS A 109 14.47 10.54 -20.29
CA HIS A 109 15.07 9.47 -21.09
C HIS A 109 16.06 8.64 -20.27
N LEU A 110 16.99 9.29 -19.57
CA LEU A 110 17.97 8.62 -18.70
C LEU A 110 17.31 7.88 -17.53
N GLU A 111 16.24 8.43 -16.96
CA GLU A 111 15.45 7.75 -15.93
C GLU A 111 14.78 6.49 -16.46
N ALA A 112 14.29 6.51 -17.70
CA ALA A 112 13.71 5.33 -18.35
C ALA A 112 14.78 4.25 -18.60
N GLU A 113 15.95 4.61 -19.13
CA GLU A 113 17.06 3.69 -19.32
C GLU A 113 17.55 3.09 -18.00
N LEU A 114 17.70 3.92 -16.97
CA LEU A 114 18.11 3.47 -15.63
C LEU A 114 17.08 2.50 -15.04
N LYS A 115 15.78 2.79 -15.20
CA LYS A 115 14.71 1.88 -14.76
C LYS A 115 14.78 0.54 -15.49
N GLU A 116 15.02 0.56 -16.80
CA GLU A 116 15.16 -0.67 -17.59
C GLU A 116 16.37 -1.49 -17.11
N LEU A 117 17.54 -0.87 -16.99
CA LEU A 117 18.78 -1.51 -16.54
C LEU A 117 18.69 -2.05 -15.11
N SER A 118 18.04 -1.31 -14.20
CA SER A 118 17.88 -1.73 -12.79
C SER A 118 16.72 -2.71 -12.56
N SER A 119 15.87 -2.95 -13.55
CA SER A 119 14.81 -3.96 -13.46
C SER A 119 15.32 -5.39 -13.61
N ALA A 120 16.54 -5.56 -14.15
CA ALA A 120 17.21 -6.83 -14.26
C ALA A 120 18.17 -7.05 -13.08
N LEU A 121 18.34 -8.31 -12.69
CA LEU A 121 19.41 -8.71 -11.77
C LEU A 121 20.76 -8.34 -12.38
N THR A 122 21.69 -7.92 -11.53
CA THR A 122 23.07 -7.74 -11.98
C THR A 122 23.69 -9.09 -12.33
N THR A 123 24.71 -9.11 -13.19
CA THR A 123 25.46 -10.32 -13.55
C THR A 123 25.90 -11.18 -12.35
N PRO A 124 26.48 -10.62 -11.26
CA PRO A 124 26.84 -11.43 -10.10
C PRO A 124 25.63 -11.98 -9.34
N GLU A 125 24.51 -11.24 -9.27
CA GLU A 125 23.27 -11.74 -8.66
C GLU A 125 22.68 -12.87 -9.49
N MET A 126 22.64 -12.73 -10.82
CA MET A 126 22.21 -13.81 -11.73
C MET A 126 23.06 -15.06 -11.56
N GLN A 127 24.39 -14.93 -11.45
CA GLN A 127 25.28 -16.06 -11.23
C GLN A 127 24.99 -16.77 -9.90
N ARG A 128 24.71 -16.01 -8.84
CA ARG A 128 24.35 -16.56 -7.53
C ARG A 128 23.01 -17.30 -7.58
N GLU A 129 22.02 -16.73 -8.24
CA GLU A 129 20.69 -17.32 -8.41
C GLU A 129 20.76 -18.63 -9.20
N ILE A 130 21.52 -18.65 -10.30
CA ILE A 130 21.75 -19.86 -11.10
C ILE A 130 22.36 -20.98 -10.24
N LEU A 131 23.36 -20.66 -9.40
CA LEU A 131 23.99 -21.65 -8.53
C LEU A 131 23.01 -22.23 -7.50
N GLU A 132 22.16 -21.40 -6.89
CA GLU A 132 21.18 -21.89 -5.92
C GLU A 132 20.11 -22.74 -6.60
N LEU A 133 19.57 -22.28 -7.74
CA LEU A 133 18.59 -23.06 -8.52
C LEU A 133 19.15 -24.40 -8.99
N GLN A 134 20.42 -24.45 -9.41
CA GLN A 134 21.09 -25.71 -9.76
C GLN A 134 21.16 -26.67 -8.57
N LYS A 135 21.49 -26.15 -7.39
CA LYS A 135 21.54 -26.93 -6.15
C LYS A 135 20.15 -27.43 -5.73
N GLU A 136 19.12 -26.60 -5.84
CA GLU A 136 17.73 -27.01 -5.59
C GLU A 136 17.27 -28.10 -6.58
N CYS A 137 17.54 -27.92 -7.87
CA CYS A 137 17.24 -28.92 -8.89
C CYS A 137 17.94 -30.25 -8.63
N ALA A 138 19.21 -30.24 -8.21
CA ALA A 138 19.92 -31.44 -7.80
C ALA A 138 19.22 -32.12 -6.61
N GLY A 139 18.86 -31.35 -5.57
CA GLY A 139 18.14 -31.86 -4.41
C GLY A 139 16.75 -32.44 -4.74
N TYR A 140 15.97 -31.77 -5.59
CA TYR A 140 14.69 -32.28 -6.06
C TYR A 140 14.84 -33.55 -6.89
N THR A 141 15.86 -33.63 -7.73
CA THR A 141 16.16 -34.81 -8.54
C THR A 141 16.50 -36.02 -7.66
N GLU A 142 17.32 -35.82 -6.63
CA GLU A 142 17.66 -36.87 -5.67
C GLU A 142 16.42 -37.31 -4.86
N ARG A 143 15.63 -36.37 -4.36
CA ARG A 143 14.37 -36.67 -3.67
C ARG A 143 13.42 -37.47 -4.56
N LEU A 144 13.29 -37.08 -5.82
CA LEU A 144 12.45 -37.77 -6.80
C LEU A 144 12.98 -39.18 -7.10
N LYS A 145 14.30 -39.37 -7.17
CA LYS A 145 14.92 -40.70 -7.29
C LYS A 145 14.58 -41.58 -6.09
N ASN A 146 14.69 -41.04 -4.87
CA ASN A 146 14.40 -41.79 -3.64
C ASN A 146 12.91 -42.16 -3.53
N ILE A 147 12.02 -41.24 -3.89
CA ILE A 147 10.58 -41.53 -3.97
C ILE A 147 10.36 -42.64 -4.98
N LYS A 148 10.85 -42.53 -6.22
CA LYS A 148 10.67 -43.57 -7.25
C LYS A 148 11.25 -44.93 -6.85
N ALA A 149 12.36 -44.97 -6.12
CA ALA A 149 12.98 -46.20 -5.65
C ALA A 149 12.27 -46.86 -4.47
N ALA A 150 11.43 -46.12 -3.72
CA ALA A 150 10.62 -46.70 -2.66
C ALA A 150 9.64 -47.73 -3.25
N THR A 151 9.50 -48.89 -2.63
CA THR A 151 8.66 -49.99 -3.13
C THR A 151 7.19 -49.88 -2.72
N ASN A 152 6.84 -48.94 -1.83
CA ASN A 152 5.48 -48.75 -1.33
C ASN A 152 4.72 -47.67 -2.12
N HIS A 153 4.66 -47.80 -3.44
CA HIS A 153 3.81 -46.94 -4.26
C HIS A 153 2.41 -47.53 -4.34
N VAL A 154 1.44 -46.81 -3.79
CA VAL A 154 0.02 -47.05 -4.09
C VAL A 154 -0.34 -46.07 -5.19
N THR A 155 -0.71 -46.60 -6.34
CA THR A 155 -1.18 -45.75 -7.45
C THR A 155 -2.47 -45.03 -7.04
N PRO A 156 -2.74 -43.82 -7.58
CA PRO A 156 -4.02 -43.15 -7.38
C PRO A 156 -5.22 -44.07 -7.70
N GLU A 157 -5.08 -44.92 -8.71
CA GLU A 157 -6.07 -45.91 -9.13
C GLU A 157 -6.29 -47.01 -8.09
N GLU A 158 -5.22 -47.61 -7.55
CA GLU A 158 -5.31 -48.61 -6.48
C GLU A 158 -5.91 -47.99 -5.21
N LYS A 159 -5.49 -46.77 -4.85
CA LYS A 159 -6.05 -46.03 -3.72
C LYS A 159 -7.56 -45.86 -3.90
N GLU A 160 -7.99 -45.35 -5.06
CA GLU A 160 -9.40 -45.14 -5.38
C GLU A 160 -10.20 -46.44 -5.37
N GLN A 161 -9.64 -47.54 -5.89
CA GLN A 161 -10.26 -48.86 -5.80
C GLN A 161 -10.47 -49.30 -4.34
N VAL A 162 -9.45 -49.17 -3.48
CA VAL A 162 -9.56 -49.49 -2.05
C VAL A 162 -10.62 -48.62 -1.37
N TYR A 163 -10.72 -47.33 -1.70
CA TYR A 163 -11.79 -46.47 -1.17
C TYR A 163 -13.19 -46.92 -1.62
N ARG A 164 -13.35 -47.30 -2.90
CA ARG A 164 -14.62 -47.82 -3.42
C ARG A 164 -15.01 -49.13 -2.74
N GLU A 165 -14.05 -50.03 -2.54
CA GLU A 165 -14.26 -51.30 -1.83
C GLU A 165 -14.63 -51.05 -0.37
N LYS A 166 -13.89 -50.18 0.35
CA LYS A 166 -14.24 -49.75 1.71
C LYS A 166 -15.68 -49.26 1.77
N GLN A 167 -16.08 -48.36 0.87
CA GLN A 167 -17.45 -47.83 0.84
C GLN A 167 -18.50 -48.91 0.53
N LYS A 168 -18.21 -49.83 -0.39
CA LYS A 168 -19.10 -50.96 -0.73
C LYS A 168 -19.31 -51.86 0.48
N TYR A 169 -18.24 -52.31 1.13
CA TYR A 169 -18.32 -53.19 2.29
C TYR A 169 -18.96 -52.49 3.50
N TYR A 170 -18.70 -51.20 3.71
CA TYR A 170 -19.38 -50.40 4.72
C TYR A 170 -20.91 -50.36 4.51
N LYS A 171 -21.36 -50.09 3.29
CA LYS A 171 -22.80 -50.08 2.94
C LYS A 171 -23.44 -51.45 3.16
N GLU A 172 -22.77 -52.51 2.73
CA GLU A 172 -23.26 -53.88 2.90
C GLU A 172 -23.34 -54.30 4.36
N TRP A 173 -22.32 -53.97 5.18
CA TRP A 173 -22.34 -54.24 6.62
C TRP A 173 -23.53 -53.53 7.28
N ARG A 174 -23.71 -52.22 7.04
CA ARG A 174 -24.83 -51.47 7.61
C ARG A 174 -26.19 -52.02 7.18
N LYS A 175 -26.34 -52.39 5.91
CA LYS A 175 -27.58 -52.97 5.37
C LYS A 175 -27.88 -54.32 6.02
N ARG A 176 -26.89 -55.22 6.10
CA ARG A 176 -27.06 -56.56 6.67
C ARG A 176 -27.32 -56.52 8.17
N LYS A 177 -26.59 -55.68 8.92
CA LYS A 177 -26.84 -55.46 10.35
C LYS A 177 -28.27 -54.99 10.60
N ARG A 178 -28.77 -54.04 9.79
CA ARG A 178 -30.16 -53.58 9.88
C ARG A 178 -31.17 -54.71 9.63
N MET A 179 -31.05 -55.42 8.51
CA MET A 179 -31.98 -56.51 8.17
C MET A 179 -31.98 -57.62 9.23
N ALA A 180 -30.81 -58.01 9.74
CA ALA A 180 -30.71 -59.00 10.81
C ALA A 180 -31.35 -58.50 12.11
N THR A 181 -31.14 -57.23 12.46
CA THR A 181 -31.76 -56.62 13.66
C THR A 181 -33.28 -56.58 13.53
N GLU A 182 -33.81 -56.15 12.39
CA GLU A 182 -35.25 -56.13 12.10
C GLU A 182 -35.88 -57.53 12.20
N LEU A 183 -35.21 -58.55 11.65
CA LEU A 183 -35.66 -59.95 11.76
C LEU A 183 -35.65 -60.44 13.21
N CYS A 184 -34.57 -60.17 13.95
CA CYS A 184 -34.47 -60.53 15.36
C CYS A 184 -35.57 -59.85 16.19
N ASP A 185 -35.82 -58.55 15.96
CA ASP A 185 -36.82 -57.80 16.70
C ASP A 185 -38.24 -58.33 16.39
N ALA A 186 -38.55 -58.66 15.13
CA ALA A 186 -39.83 -59.28 14.75
C ALA A 186 -40.06 -60.66 15.40
N ILE A 187 -39.02 -61.47 15.57
CA ILE A 187 -39.11 -62.75 16.30
C ILE A 187 -39.32 -62.49 17.80
N LEU A 188 -38.63 -61.50 18.35
CA LEU A 188 -38.71 -61.15 19.77
C LEU A 188 -40.08 -60.61 20.19
N GLU A 189 -40.86 -60.02 19.28
CA GLU A 189 -42.24 -59.59 19.56
C GLU A 189 -43.14 -60.76 20.03
N GLY A 190 -42.87 -61.99 19.59
CA GLY A 190 -43.60 -63.19 20.00
C GLY A 190 -42.86 -64.10 20.98
N TYR A 191 -41.66 -63.70 21.43
CA TYR A 191 -40.77 -64.58 22.18
C TYR A 191 -40.88 -64.34 23.70
N PRO A 192 -41.03 -65.40 24.53
CA PRO A 192 -41.35 -65.25 25.95
C PRO A 192 -40.15 -64.87 26.84
N LYS A 193 -38.91 -64.84 26.30
CA LYS A 193 -37.68 -64.55 27.07
C LYS A 193 -36.95 -63.31 26.54
N SER A 194 -35.87 -62.91 27.21
CA SER A 194 -35.09 -61.72 26.84
C SER A 194 -34.26 -61.90 25.55
N LYS A 195 -33.95 -60.77 24.89
CA LYS A 195 -33.11 -60.70 23.68
C LYS A 195 -31.75 -61.40 23.84
N LYS A 196 -31.11 -61.28 25.00
CA LYS A 196 -29.81 -61.91 25.28
C LYS A 196 -29.90 -63.43 25.30
N GLN A 197 -30.92 -63.97 25.96
CA GLN A 197 -31.16 -65.42 26.02
C GLN A 197 -31.52 -65.98 24.64
N PHE A 198 -32.29 -65.24 23.85
CA PHE A 198 -32.59 -65.61 22.46
C PHE A 198 -31.31 -65.68 21.60
N PHE A 199 -30.43 -64.67 21.70
CA PHE A 199 -29.19 -64.63 20.92
C PHE A 199 -28.23 -65.74 21.33
N GLU A 200 -28.14 -66.06 22.63
CA GLU A 200 -27.36 -67.19 23.15
C GLU A 200 -27.92 -68.55 22.70
N GLU A 201 -29.25 -68.73 22.71
CA GLU A 201 -29.91 -69.98 22.27
C GLU A 201 -29.77 -70.23 20.76
N VAL A 202 -29.76 -69.18 19.93
CA VAL A 202 -29.63 -69.27 18.47
C VAL A 202 -28.17 -69.18 18.00
N GLY A 203 -27.24 -68.81 18.89
CA GLY A 203 -25.82 -68.64 18.57
C GLY A 203 -25.51 -67.39 17.74
N ILE A 204 -26.26 -66.30 17.98
CA ILE A 204 -26.03 -65.01 17.32
C ILE A 204 -25.06 -64.19 18.17
N GLU A 205 -23.96 -63.79 17.55
CA GLU A 205 -22.95 -62.92 18.13
C GLU A 205 -23.04 -61.51 17.52
N THR A 206 -22.88 -60.48 18.35
CA THR A 206 -22.98 -59.08 17.92
C THR A 206 -21.61 -58.42 17.75
N ASP A 207 -21.54 -57.36 16.92
CA ASP A 207 -20.32 -56.57 16.76
C ASP A 207 -19.85 -56.01 18.13
N GLU A 208 -20.79 -55.66 18.99
CA GLU A 208 -20.56 -55.16 20.33
C GLU A 208 -19.92 -56.21 21.26
N ASP A 209 -20.24 -57.51 21.10
CA ASP A 209 -19.63 -58.61 21.87
C ASP A 209 -18.14 -58.77 21.56
N TYR A 210 -17.72 -58.38 20.36
CA TYR A 210 -16.32 -58.44 19.89
C TYR A 210 -15.61 -57.07 19.84
N ASN A 211 -16.18 -56.03 20.45
CA ASN A 211 -15.65 -54.66 20.42
C ASN A 211 -15.40 -54.10 19.01
N VAL A 212 -16.16 -54.58 18.03
CA VAL A 212 -16.07 -54.12 16.65
C VAL A 212 -17.00 -52.93 16.46
N LYS A 213 -16.43 -51.83 15.94
CA LYS A 213 -17.19 -50.62 15.60
C LYS A 213 -17.16 -50.41 14.09
N LEU A 214 -18.29 -50.00 13.53
CA LEU A 214 -18.35 -49.53 12.15
C LEU A 214 -17.38 -48.36 11.98
N PRO A 215 -16.43 -48.42 11.02
CA PRO A 215 -15.49 -47.33 10.78
C PRO A 215 -16.21 -46.03 10.43
N ASP A 216 -15.65 -44.89 10.81
CA ASP A 216 -16.16 -43.59 10.38
C ASP A 216 -16.15 -43.48 8.84
N PRO A 217 -17.18 -42.83 8.25
CA PRO A 217 -17.34 -42.70 6.81
C PRO A 217 -16.08 -42.11 6.14
#